data_AF-A0A317NX24-F1
#
_entry.id   AF-A0A317NX24-F1
#
_cell.length_a   1.000
_cell.length_b   1.000
_cell.length_c   1.000
_cell.angle_alpha   90.00
_cell.angle_beta   90.00
_cell.angle_gamma   90.00
#
_symmetry.space_group_name_H-M   'P 1'
#
loop_
_entity.id
_entity.type
_entity.pdbx_description
1 polymer ?
#
loop_
_entity_poly.entity_id
_entity_poly.type
_entity_poly.pdbx_seq_one_letter_code
_entity_poly.pdbx_strand_id
1 'polypeptide(L)'
;MCDERETELVAAGEINVDLGHRADAINAVLSAVAFLEAFVNETFSDAAEPGDSKYRTDGVIAAAVDQMAQFWTGGAVPVERGMPVLRKYQLALLCAGETPLDTGSGPAQAVGVLIELRNALVHFMPKTQDVASAHKLEKDLKPRVTANRQSIGAPWYPNSALAAGCARWACETAMGLVDEWQSRMGLVYDYRTTLHGMPTP
;
A
#
# COMPACT_ATOMS: atom_id res chain seq x y z
N MET A 1 -11.38 1.39 14.41
CA MET A 1 -10.32 1.13 15.41
C MET A 1 -9.39 2.32 15.65
N CYS A 2 -8.45 2.65 14.74
CA CYS A 2 -7.47 3.74 14.98
C CYS A 2 -8.14 5.11 15.25
N ASP A 3 -9.14 5.47 14.43
CA ASP A 3 -9.90 6.73 14.54
C ASP A 3 -10.79 6.81 15.79
N GLU A 4 -11.39 5.69 16.18
CA GLU A 4 -12.21 5.57 17.40
C GLU A 4 -11.31 5.74 18.63
N ARG A 5 -10.18 5.04 18.68
CA ARG A 5 -9.21 5.13 19.77
C ARG A 5 -8.66 6.54 19.92
N GLU A 6 -8.31 7.20 18.81
CA GLU A 6 -7.86 8.59 18.85
C GLU A 6 -8.96 9.53 19.38
N THR A 7 -10.22 9.30 18.99
CA THR A 7 -11.36 10.09 19.47
C THR A 7 -11.55 9.93 20.99
N GLU A 8 -11.42 8.72 21.52
CA GLU A 8 -11.46 8.45 22.97
C GLU A 8 -10.33 9.18 23.72
N LEU A 9 -9.11 9.12 23.18
CA LEU A 9 -7.94 9.74 23.80
C LEU A 9 -8.05 11.27 23.82
N VAL A 10 -8.57 11.86 22.75
CA VAL A 10 -8.86 13.30 22.69
C VAL A 10 -9.93 13.68 23.70
N ALA A 11 -11.01 12.90 23.81
CA ALA A 11 -12.08 13.15 24.78
C ALA A 11 -11.59 13.03 26.23
N ALA A 12 -10.64 12.13 26.50
CA ALA A 12 -10.00 11.98 27.80
C ALA A 12 -8.94 13.06 28.12
N GLY A 13 -8.57 13.91 27.15
CA GLY A 13 -7.53 14.91 27.31
C GLY A 13 -6.12 14.31 27.40
N GLU A 14 -5.90 13.12 26.84
CA GLU A 14 -4.63 12.42 26.91
C GLU A 14 -3.58 13.10 26.02
N ILE A 15 -2.49 13.55 26.66
CA ILE A 15 -1.36 14.23 26.02
C ILE A 15 -0.16 13.31 25.79
N ASN A 16 -0.20 12.09 26.32
CA ASN A 16 0.87 11.12 26.15
C ASN A 16 0.63 10.24 24.92
N VAL A 17 1.72 9.63 24.42
CA VAL A 17 1.64 8.59 23.40
C VAL A 17 0.87 7.39 23.94
N ASP A 18 -0.26 7.08 23.31
CA ASP A 18 -0.95 5.81 23.50
C ASP A 18 -0.35 4.74 22.56
N LEU A 19 0.12 3.65 23.14
CA LEU A 19 0.80 2.59 22.39
C LEU A 19 -0.16 1.80 21.49
N GLY A 20 -1.42 1.63 21.91
CA GLY A 20 -2.44 0.94 21.11
C GLY A 20 -2.80 1.73 19.85
N HIS A 21 -3.10 3.01 20.01
CA HIS A 21 -3.37 3.93 18.92
C HIS A 21 -2.21 3.97 17.91
N ARG A 22 -0.97 4.05 18.39
CA ARG A 22 0.22 4.00 17.53
C ARG A 22 0.36 2.66 16.81
N ALA A 23 0.14 1.55 17.51
CA ALA A 23 0.20 0.22 16.92
C ALA A 23 -0.83 0.06 15.80
N ASP A 24 -2.05 0.60 15.98
CA ASP A 24 -3.09 0.58 14.94
C ASP A 24 -2.66 1.33 13.69
N ALA A 25 -2.07 2.53 13.84
CA ALA A 25 -1.58 3.30 12.71
C ALA A 25 -0.44 2.59 11.96
N ILE A 26 0.49 1.98 12.70
CA ILE A 26 1.57 1.17 12.12
C ILE A 26 1.00 -0.03 11.36
N ASN A 27 0.07 -0.77 11.98
CA ASN A 27 -0.55 -1.95 11.38
C ASN A 27 -1.32 -1.60 10.11
N ALA A 28 -2.00 -0.45 10.06
CA ALA A 28 -2.66 0.03 8.84
C ALA A 28 -1.65 0.25 7.70
N VAL A 29 -0.50 0.89 7.98
CA VAL A 29 0.57 1.10 6.99
C VAL A 29 1.12 -0.24 6.48
N LEU A 30 1.47 -1.14 7.40
CA LEU A 30 2.03 -2.45 7.04
C LEU A 30 1.03 -3.27 6.21
N SER A 31 -0.23 -3.31 6.64
CA SER A 31 -1.29 -4.05 5.96
C SER A 31 -1.63 -3.48 4.59
N ALA A 32 -1.61 -2.15 4.43
CA ALA A 32 -1.84 -1.50 3.15
C ALA A 32 -0.76 -1.88 2.12
N VAL A 33 0.52 -1.90 2.52
CA VAL A 33 1.60 -2.34 1.62
C VAL A 33 1.55 -3.84 1.34
N ALA A 34 1.22 -4.66 2.35
CA ALA A 34 1.02 -6.09 2.15
C ALA A 34 -0.13 -6.39 1.17
N PHE A 35 -1.24 -5.63 1.25
CA PHE A 35 -2.34 -5.69 0.29
C PHE A 35 -1.85 -5.39 -1.14
N LEU A 36 -1.08 -4.32 -1.35
CA LEU A 36 -0.51 -3.99 -2.65
C LEU A 36 0.37 -5.12 -3.21
N GLU A 37 1.24 -5.68 -2.37
CA GLU A 37 2.15 -6.76 -2.75
C GLU A 37 1.38 -8.05 -3.08
N ALA A 38 0.44 -8.45 -2.23
CA ALA A 38 -0.38 -9.65 -2.43
C ALA A 38 -1.24 -9.52 -3.69
N PHE A 39 -1.90 -8.38 -3.89
CA PHE A 39 -2.85 -8.19 -4.98
C PHE A 39 -2.21 -8.39 -6.36
N VAL A 40 -1.04 -7.78 -6.59
CA VAL A 40 -0.32 -7.95 -7.87
C VAL A 40 0.30 -9.34 -7.99
N ASN A 41 0.83 -9.91 -6.90
CA ASN A 41 1.39 -11.26 -6.92
C ASN A 41 0.33 -12.31 -7.25
N GLU A 42 -0.86 -12.20 -6.66
CA GLU A 42 -1.99 -13.10 -6.95
C GLU A 42 -2.40 -13.01 -8.42
N THR A 43 -2.36 -11.82 -9.03
CA THR A 43 -2.66 -11.67 -10.46
C THR A 43 -1.62 -12.39 -11.34
N PHE A 44 -0.33 -12.27 -11.03
CA PHE A 44 0.71 -13.01 -11.75
C PHE A 44 0.65 -14.53 -11.49
N SER A 45 0.33 -14.95 -10.26
CA SER A 45 0.17 -16.36 -9.91
C SER A 45 -1.00 -16.99 -10.68
N ASP A 46 -2.15 -16.32 -10.67
CA ASP A 46 -3.37 -16.77 -11.35
C ASP A 46 -3.19 -16.82 -12.88
N ALA A 47 -2.38 -15.91 -13.44
CA ALA A 47 -1.99 -15.97 -14.85
C ALA A 47 -1.19 -17.24 -15.20
N ALA A 48 -0.37 -17.72 -14.27
CA ALA A 48 0.53 -18.86 -14.45
C ALA A 48 -0.07 -20.21 -14.04
N GLU A 49 -1.05 -20.21 -13.15
CA GLU A 49 -1.63 -21.43 -12.60
C GLU A 49 -2.45 -22.19 -13.66
N PRO A 50 -2.22 -23.51 -13.82
CA PRO A 50 -3.05 -24.33 -14.69
C PRO A 50 -4.40 -24.60 -14.00
N GLY A 51 -5.50 -24.21 -14.65
CA GLY A 51 -6.85 -24.49 -14.16
C GLY A 51 -7.91 -23.54 -14.74
N ASP A 52 -9.16 -23.80 -14.35
CA ASP A 52 -10.34 -23.02 -14.78
C ASP A 52 -10.59 -21.79 -13.90
N SER A 53 -10.08 -21.77 -12.67
CA SER A 53 -10.20 -20.60 -11.79
C SER A 53 -9.20 -19.54 -12.22
N LYS A 54 -9.68 -18.50 -12.89
CA LYS A 54 -8.89 -17.36 -13.40
C LYS A 54 -9.45 -16.01 -12.97
N TYR A 55 -10.14 -15.98 -11.83
CA TYR A 55 -10.88 -14.80 -11.40
C TYR A 55 -9.99 -13.57 -11.21
N ARG A 56 -8.68 -13.71 -10.98
CA ARG A 56 -7.73 -12.57 -10.87
C ARG A 56 -7.15 -12.15 -12.23
N THR A 57 -7.50 -12.83 -13.30
CA THR A 57 -7.14 -12.47 -14.69
C THR A 57 -8.36 -12.34 -15.62
N ASP A 58 -9.57 -12.61 -15.13
CA ASP A 58 -10.81 -12.43 -15.87
C ASP A 58 -10.96 -10.99 -16.38
N GLY A 59 -11.19 -10.86 -17.69
CA GLY A 59 -11.27 -9.58 -18.41
C GLY A 59 -9.94 -9.07 -18.99
N VAL A 60 -8.81 -9.58 -18.51
CA VAL A 60 -7.50 -9.29 -19.08
C VAL A 60 -7.35 -10.00 -20.42
N ILE A 61 -6.77 -9.32 -21.42
CA ILE A 61 -6.55 -9.91 -22.74
C ILE A 61 -5.62 -11.14 -22.65
N ALA A 62 -5.95 -12.21 -23.38
CA ALA A 62 -5.24 -13.50 -23.28
C ALA A 62 -3.72 -13.37 -23.51
N ALA A 63 -3.30 -12.54 -24.47
CA ALA A 63 -1.88 -12.30 -24.74
C ALA A 63 -1.14 -11.69 -23.54
N ALA A 64 -1.80 -10.83 -22.75
CA ALA A 64 -1.22 -10.26 -21.56
C ALA A 64 -1.13 -11.29 -20.43
N VAL A 65 -2.15 -12.14 -20.29
CA VAL A 65 -2.15 -13.28 -19.35
C VAL A 65 -0.98 -14.22 -19.64
N ASP A 66 -0.78 -14.59 -20.91
CA ASP A 66 0.34 -15.46 -21.33
C ASP A 66 1.70 -14.82 -21.03
N GLN A 67 1.86 -13.51 -21.25
CA GLN A 67 3.09 -12.81 -20.91
C GLN A 67 3.33 -12.74 -19.39
N MET A 68 2.29 -12.42 -18.61
CA MET A 68 2.38 -12.44 -17.14
C MET A 68 2.77 -13.82 -16.62
N ALA A 69 2.18 -14.89 -17.18
CA ALA A 69 2.51 -16.27 -16.85
C ALA A 69 4.00 -16.60 -17.09
N GLN A 70 4.56 -16.13 -18.21
CA GLN A 70 5.99 -16.28 -18.53
C GLN A 70 6.89 -15.52 -17.53
N PHE A 71 6.51 -14.30 -17.14
CA PHE A 71 7.27 -13.53 -16.14
C PHE A 71 7.19 -14.11 -14.73
N TRP A 72 6.10 -14.81 -14.40
CA TRP A 72 5.96 -15.52 -13.14
C TRP A 72 6.82 -16.79 -13.10
N THR A 73 6.74 -17.64 -14.13
CA THR A 73 7.32 -19.00 -14.10
C THR A 73 8.71 -19.14 -14.74
N GLY A 74 9.11 -18.25 -15.66
CA GLY A 74 10.24 -18.54 -16.56
C GLY A 74 11.03 -17.34 -17.11
N GLY A 75 10.83 -16.12 -16.63
CA GLY A 75 11.58 -14.95 -17.07
C GLY A 75 13.04 -14.89 -16.56
N ALA A 76 13.89 -14.06 -17.19
CA ALA A 76 15.27 -13.81 -16.75
C ALA A 76 15.38 -13.20 -15.33
N VAL A 77 14.29 -12.61 -14.84
CA VAL A 77 14.10 -12.15 -13.46
C VAL A 77 12.67 -12.50 -13.04
N PRO A 78 12.46 -13.58 -12.26
CA PRO A 78 11.12 -13.95 -11.79
C PRO A 78 10.49 -12.83 -10.95
N VAL A 79 9.21 -12.54 -11.19
CA VAL A 79 8.45 -11.51 -10.44
C VAL A 79 8.44 -11.79 -8.93
N GLU A 80 8.46 -13.05 -8.53
CA GLU A 80 8.54 -13.47 -7.13
C GLU A 80 9.86 -13.03 -6.43
N ARG A 81 10.97 -12.85 -7.17
CA ARG A 81 12.30 -12.65 -6.59
C ARG A 81 12.74 -11.18 -6.57
N GLY A 82 12.31 -10.46 -5.54
CA GLY A 82 12.89 -9.16 -5.18
C GLY A 82 12.52 -7.99 -6.11
N MET A 83 11.55 -8.17 -7.01
CA MET A 83 11.02 -7.06 -7.80
C MET A 83 10.24 -6.09 -6.88
N PRO A 84 10.53 -4.78 -6.90
CA PRO A 84 9.78 -3.80 -6.13
C PRO A 84 8.30 -3.82 -6.50
N VAL A 85 7.41 -3.66 -5.53
CA VAL A 85 5.95 -3.78 -5.75
C VAL A 85 5.45 -2.92 -6.92
N LEU A 86 5.79 -1.63 -6.97
CA LEU A 86 5.40 -0.75 -8.08
C LEU A 86 5.91 -1.23 -9.45
N ARG A 87 7.07 -1.90 -9.51
CA ARG A 87 7.58 -2.46 -10.76
C ARG A 87 6.73 -3.63 -11.25
N LYS A 88 6.12 -4.40 -10.35
CA LYS A 88 5.17 -5.48 -10.71
C LYS A 88 3.91 -4.91 -11.37
N TYR A 89 3.34 -3.85 -10.79
CA TYR A 89 2.19 -3.15 -11.36
C TYR A 89 2.49 -2.61 -12.77
N GLN A 90 3.66 -1.97 -12.94
CA GLN A 90 4.12 -1.46 -14.23
C GLN A 90 4.34 -2.57 -15.26
N LEU A 91 4.90 -3.71 -14.85
CA LEU A 91 5.14 -4.84 -15.74
C LEU A 91 3.82 -5.44 -16.25
N ALA A 92 2.82 -5.57 -15.38
CA ALA A 92 1.51 -6.07 -15.79
C ALA A 92 0.80 -5.13 -16.78
N LEU A 93 0.87 -3.80 -16.56
CA LEU A 93 0.36 -2.81 -17.52
C LEU A 93 1.07 -2.92 -18.87
N LEU A 94 2.40 -3.10 -18.85
CA LEU A 94 3.18 -3.32 -20.05
C LEU A 94 2.72 -4.58 -20.80
N CYS A 95 2.45 -5.68 -20.09
CA CYS A 95 1.90 -6.90 -20.69
C CYS A 95 0.52 -6.66 -21.33
N ALA A 96 -0.31 -5.83 -20.70
CA ALA A 96 -1.61 -5.41 -21.21
C ALA A 96 -1.55 -4.41 -22.37
N GLY A 97 -0.36 -3.90 -22.73
CA GLY A 97 -0.22 -2.84 -23.73
C GLY A 97 -0.66 -1.47 -23.24
N GLU A 98 -0.80 -1.30 -21.93
CA GLU A 98 -1.26 -0.09 -21.28
C GLU A 98 -0.13 0.89 -20.99
N THR A 99 -0.49 2.17 -20.82
CA THR A 99 0.49 3.20 -20.46
C THR A 99 0.98 2.99 -19.01
N PRO A 100 2.30 3.09 -18.76
CA PRO A 100 2.85 3.04 -17.40
C PRO A 100 2.19 4.03 -16.45
N LEU A 101 2.13 3.68 -15.16
CA LEU A 101 1.72 4.61 -14.12
C LEU A 101 2.70 5.79 -14.05
N ASP A 102 2.18 7.00 -13.89
CA ASP A 102 3.01 8.17 -13.63
C ASP A 102 3.55 8.10 -12.20
N THR A 103 4.85 7.89 -12.03
CA THR A 103 5.48 7.85 -10.70
C THR A 103 5.83 9.24 -10.16
N GLY A 104 5.66 10.30 -10.97
CA GLY A 104 5.90 11.68 -10.59
C GLY A 104 4.69 12.36 -9.95
N SER A 105 3.48 11.81 -10.12
CA SER A 105 2.24 12.33 -9.56
C SER A 105 1.23 11.21 -9.25
N GLY A 106 0.04 11.56 -8.73
CA GLY A 106 -1.08 10.63 -8.59
C GLY A 106 -0.85 9.44 -7.63
N PRO A 107 -1.64 8.35 -7.79
CA PRO A 107 -1.63 7.22 -6.88
C PRO A 107 -0.29 6.48 -6.78
N ALA A 108 0.45 6.34 -7.89
CA ALA A 108 1.74 5.66 -7.86
C ALA A 108 2.82 6.44 -7.10
N GLN A 109 2.84 7.77 -7.20
CA GLN A 109 3.72 8.61 -6.36
C GLN A 109 3.35 8.46 -4.88
N ALA A 110 2.06 8.53 -4.55
CA ALA A 110 1.60 8.39 -3.17
C ALA A 110 1.96 7.01 -2.58
N VAL A 111 1.79 5.93 -3.35
CA VAL A 111 2.24 4.59 -2.96
C VAL A 111 3.76 4.52 -2.78
N GLY A 112 4.54 5.23 -3.59
CA GLY A 112 5.98 5.37 -3.38
C GLY A 112 6.31 5.89 -1.98
N VAL A 113 5.63 6.96 -1.54
CA VAL A 113 5.77 7.52 -0.19
C VAL A 113 5.30 6.52 0.89
N LEU A 114 4.21 5.79 0.63
CA LEU A 114 3.69 4.77 1.55
C LEU A 114 4.70 3.62 1.75
N ILE A 115 5.38 3.18 0.69
CA ILE A 115 6.44 2.16 0.76
C ILE A 115 7.65 2.70 1.52
N GLU A 116 8.05 3.96 1.29
CA GLU A 116 9.12 4.61 2.08
C GLU A 116 8.77 4.65 3.57
N LEU A 117 7.52 4.98 3.92
CA LEU A 117 7.03 4.95 5.30
C LEU A 117 7.07 3.52 5.89
N ARG A 118 6.58 2.51 5.17
CA ARG A 118 6.69 1.10 5.60
C ARG A 118 8.13 0.72 5.87
N ASN A 119 9.03 1.08 4.95
CA ASN A 119 10.45 0.75 5.08
C ASN A 119 11.06 1.41 6.32
N ALA A 120 10.71 2.67 6.62
CA ALA A 120 11.16 3.36 7.82
C ALA A 120 10.65 2.72 9.12
N LEU A 121 9.44 2.15 9.11
CA LEU A 121 8.84 1.45 10.25
C LEU A 121 9.45 0.06 10.48
N VAL A 122 9.74 -0.69 9.40
CA VAL A 122 10.30 -2.06 9.47
C VAL A 122 11.80 -2.05 9.70
N HIS A 123 12.53 -1.18 8.99
CA HIS A 123 13.99 -1.10 9.06
C HIS A 123 14.44 -0.05 10.06
N PHE A 124 13.80 0.03 11.23
CA PHE A 124 14.21 0.93 12.29
C PHE A 124 15.66 0.61 12.71
N MET A 125 16.63 1.29 12.10
CA MET A 125 18.02 1.26 12.52
C MET A 125 18.18 2.32 13.61
N PRO A 126 18.50 1.94 14.86
CA PRO A 126 18.96 2.88 15.89
C PRO A 126 20.40 3.36 15.60
N LYS A 127 20.68 3.73 14.35
CA LYS A 127 21.88 4.49 13.98
C LYS A 127 21.40 5.90 13.71
N THR A 128 21.93 6.85 14.50
CA THR A 128 21.86 8.31 14.29
C THR A 128 21.11 8.63 13.03
N GLN A 129 19.79 8.89 13.15
CA GLN A 129 18.98 9.30 12.02
C GLN A 129 19.78 10.40 11.32
N ASP A 130 20.26 10.12 10.12
CA ASP A 130 20.77 11.18 9.27
C ASP A 130 19.59 12.13 9.15
N VAL A 131 19.74 13.30 9.77
CA VAL A 131 18.69 14.30 9.95
C VAL A 131 18.05 14.60 8.59
N ALA A 132 18.82 14.51 7.50
CA ALA A 132 18.36 14.63 6.13
C ALA A 132 17.31 13.57 5.69
N SER A 133 17.47 12.30 6.08
CA SER A 133 16.54 11.21 5.70
C SER A 133 15.20 11.29 6.43
N ALA A 134 15.22 11.63 7.72
CA ALA A 134 14.01 11.89 8.51
C ALA A 134 13.27 13.12 7.96
N HIS A 135 14.00 14.16 7.56
CA HIS A 135 13.41 15.34 6.91
C HIS A 135 12.77 15.05 5.55
N LYS A 136 13.33 14.13 4.75
CA LYS A 136 12.72 13.74 3.47
C LYS A 136 11.37 13.05 3.69
N LEU A 137 11.33 12.01 4.54
CA LEU A 137 10.08 11.29 4.81
C LEU A 137 9.02 12.23 5.39
N GLU A 138 9.38 13.09 6.36
CA GLU A 138 8.45 14.08 6.89
C GLU A 138 7.95 15.04 5.79
N LYS A 139 8.85 15.56 4.95
CA LYS A 139 8.49 16.47 3.85
C LYS A 139 7.48 15.84 2.87
N ASP A 140 7.68 14.57 2.53
CA ASP A 140 6.86 13.87 1.55
C ASP A 140 5.53 13.34 2.14
N LEU A 141 5.52 13.01 3.44
CA LEU A 141 4.35 12.46 4.14
C LEU A 141 3.40 13.54 4.69
N LYS A 142 3.93 14.61 5.28
CA LYS A 142 3.17 15.68 5.94
C LYS A 142 2.07 16.32 5.09
N PRO A 143 2.24 16.57 3.77
CA PRO A 143 1.15 17.11 2.95
C PRO A 143 0.05 16.08 2.63
N ARG A 144 0.22 14.80 3.01
CA ARG A 144 -0.66 13.70 2.63
C ARG A 144 -1.51 13.17 3.78
N VAL A 145 -1.02 13.32 5.01
CA VAL A 145 -1.68 12.79 6.20
C VAL A 145 -2.31 13.92 7.01
N THR A 146 -3.50 13.65 7.56
CA THR A 146 -4.03 14.49 8.63
C THR A 146 -3.25 14.18 9.91
N ALA A 147 -2.75 15.21 10.59
CA ALA A 147 -1.97 15.05 11.81
C ALA A 147 -2.83 14.52 12.98
N ASN A 148 -2.15 13.89 13.95
CA ASN A 148 -2.74 13.44 15.20
C ASN A 148 -3.53 14.56 15.89
N ARG A 149 -4.76 14.26 16.29
CA ARG A 149 -5.66 15.17 17.03
C ARG A 149 -5.24 15.32 18.50
N GLN A 150 -4.51 14.35 19.04
CA GLN A 150 -3.89 14.45 20.36
C GLN A 150 -2.71 15.44 20.34
N SER A 151 -2.56 16.22 21.42
CA SER A 151 -1.51 17.23 21.57
C SER A 151 -0.19 16.65 22.09
N ILE A 152 0.32 15.57 21.46
CA ILE A 152 1.46 14.75 21.94
C ILE A 152 2.82 15.50 21.90
N GLY A 153 2.88 16.69 21.29
CA GLY A 153 4.11 17.47 21.17
C GLY A 153 5.13 16.87 20.20
N ALA A 154 6.33 17.46 20.16
CA ALA A 154 7.40 17.09 19.24
C ALA A 154 8.05 15.73 19.58
N PRO A 155 8.69 15.04 18.60
CA PRO A 155 8.80 15.38 17.17
C PRO A 155 7.55 15.03 16.35
N TRP A 156 7.35 15.68 15.19
CA TRP A 156 6.18 15.43 14.31
C TRP A 156 6.13 13.96 13.85
N TYR A 157 7.24 13.40 13.37
CA TYR A 157 7.39 11.95 13.22
C TYR A 157 8.18 11.38 14.42
N PRO A 158 7.68 10.36 15.13
CA PRO A 158 6.46 9.60 14.85
C PRO A 158 5.17 10.14 15.49
N ASN A 159 5.23 11.13 16.40
CA ASN A 159 4.11 11.43 17.32
C ASN A 159 2.85 11.98 16.65
N SER A 160 3.01 12.97 15.77
CA SER A 160 1.91 13.58 15.03
C SER A 160 1.58 12.83 13.74
N ALA A 161 2.55 12.10 13.17
CA ALA A 161 2.39 11.37 11.92
C ALA A 161 1.64 10.05 12.09
N LEU A 162 2.01 9.22 13.07
CA LEU A 162 1.44 7.87 13.24
C LEU A 162 0.15 7.91 14.07
N ALA A 163 -0.93 8.36 13.42
CA ALA A 163 -2.28 8.49 13.98
C ALA A 163 -3.35 8.09 12.95
N ALA A 164 -4.63 8.25 13.29
CA ALA A 164 -5.75 7.84 12.44
C ALA A 164 -5.72 8.44 11.03
N GLY A 165 -5.24 9.69 10.89
CA GLY A 165 -5.08 10.32 9.57
C GLY A 165 -4.06 9.59 8.68
N CYS A 166 -2.98 9.07 9.24
CA CYS A 166 -2.01 8.25 8.50
C CYS A 166 -2.56 6.85 8.21
N ALA A 167 -3.27 6.24 9.15
CA ALA A 167 -3.91 4.95 8.94
C ALA A 167 -4.91 5.00 7.77
N ARG A 168 -5.80 6.00 7.77
CA ARG A 168 -6.76 6.25 6.71
C ARG A 168 -6.06 6.50 5.38
N TRP A 169 -5.10 7.42 5.36
CA TRP A 169 -4.35 7.75 4.15
C TRP A 169 -3.64 6.53 3.54
N ALA A 170 -3.04 5.67 4.36
CA ALA A 170 -2.36 4.45 3.89
C ALA A 170 -3.33 3.50 3.17
N CYS A 171 -4.49 3.22 3.78
CA CYS A 171 -5.52 2.37 3.18
C CYS A 171 -6.07 2.99 1.89
N GLU A 172 -6.46 4.26 1.90
CA GLU A 172 -6.99 4.96 0.73
C GLU A 172 -5.98 5.04 -0.42
N THR A 173 -4.70 5.26 -0.10
CA THR A 173 -3.62 5.31 -1.11
C THR A 173 -3.42 3.96 -1.77
N ALA A 174 -3.42 2.87 -0.99
CA ALA A 174 -3.28 1.53 -1.53
C ALA A 174 -4.49 1.13 -2.39
N MET A 175 -5.71 1.39 -1.91
CA MET A 175 -6.94 1.15 -2.68
C MET A 175 -6.95 1.97 -3.97
N GLY A 176 -6.61 3.26 -3.92
CA GLY A 176 -6.61 4.12 -5.09
C GLY A 176 -5.67 3.67 -6.20
N LEU A 177 -4.48 3.13 -5.86
CA LEU A 177 -3.59 2.54 -6.85
C LEU A 177 -4.20 1.28 -7.47
N VAL A 178 -4.74 0.39 -6.64
CA VAL A 178 -5.35 -0.87 -7.12
C VAL A 178 -6.55 -0.57 -8.01
N ASP A 179 -7.40 0.37 -7.64
CA ASP A 179 -8.58 0.76 -8.43
C ASP A 179 -8.19 1.28 -9.82
N GLU A 180 -7.22 2.20 -9.87
CA GLU A 180 -6.69 2.73 -11.13
C GLU A 180 -6.09 1.60 -11.97
N TRP A 181 -5.29 0.74 -11.35
CA TRP A 181 -4.62 -0.34 -12.06
C TRP A 181 -5.60 -1.40 -12.57
N GLN A 182 -6.57 -1.84 -11.76
CA GLN A 182 -7.59 -2.79 -12.18
C GLN A 182 -8.42 -2.26 -13.34
N SER A 183 -8.81 -0.98 -13.27
CA SER A 183 -9.54 -0.32 -14.36
C SER A 183 -8.76 -0.32 -15.67
N ARG A 184 -7.44 -0.09 -15.62
CA ARG A 184 -6.58 -0.13 -16.81
C ARG A 184 -6.33 -1.55 -17.32
N MET A 185 -6.15 -2.50 -16.40
CA MET A 185 -5.97 -3.92 -16.75
C MET A 185 -7.22 -4.56 -17.35
N GLY A 186 -8.39 -3.95 -17.17
CA GLY A 186 -9.66 -4.51 -17.62
C GLY A 186 -10.16 -5.66 -16.75
N LEU A 187 -9.74 -5.72 -15.48
CA LEU A 187 -10.13 -6.79 -14.56
C LEU A 187 -11.63 -6.72 -14.24
N VAL A 188 -12.32 -7.85 -14.39
CA VAL A 188 -13.73 -7.99 -14.00
C VAL A 188 -13.88 -8.19 -12.49
N TYR A 189 -12.90 -8.83 -11.86
CA TYR A 189 -12.88 -9.02 -10.41
C TYR A 189 -12.72 -7.70 -9.67
N ASP A 190 -13.62 -7.44 -8.71
CA ASP A 190 -13.50 -6.36 -7.74
C ASP A 190 -13.23 -6.95 -6.36
N TYR A 191 -12.06 -6.61 -5.78
CA TYR A 191 -11.67 -7.08 -4.46
C TYR A 191 -12.65 -6.68 -3.37
N ARG A 192 -13.41 -5.59 -3.56
CA ARG A 192 -14.45 -5.15 -2.63
C ARG A 192 -15.62 -6.12 -2.55
N THR A 193 -15.95 -6.79 -3.66
CA THR A 193 -17.05 -7.76 -3.70
C THR A 193 -16.76 -8.93 -2.77
N THR A 194 -15.50 -9.37 -2.72
CA THR A 194 -15.04 -10.41 -1.79
C THR A 194 -15.10 -9.95 -0.34
N LEU A 195 -14.86 -8.66 -0.07
CA LEU A 195 -14.93 -8.08 1.28
C LEU A 195 -16.39 -7.98 1.79
N HIS A 196 -17.36 -7.69 0.92
CA HIS A 196 -18.78 -7.60 1.30
C HIS A 196 -19.39 -8.92 1.81
N GLY A 197 -18.79 -10.06 1.45
CA GLY A 197 -19.19 -11.38 1.94
C GLY A 197 -18.57 -11.78 3.28
N MET A 198 -17.62 -11.01 3.81
CA MET A 198 -16.97 -11.30 5.09
C MET A 198 -17.72 -10.63 6.24
N PRO A 199 -17.82 -11.28 7.42
CA PRO A 199 -18.38 -10.66 8.61
C PRO A 199 -17.61 -9.38 8.91
N THR A 200 -18.33 -8.26 9.11
CA THR A 200 -17.73 -7.07 9.72
C THR A 200 -17.26 -7.44 11.13
N PRO A 201 -15.99 -7.15 11.48
CA PRO A 201 -15.46 -7.42 12.81
C PRO A 201 -16.20 -6.66 13.92
#